data_AF-A0A1G5GCJ5-F1
#
_entry.id   AF-A0A1G5GCJ5-F1
#
_cell.length_a   1.000
_cell.length_b   1.000
_cell.length_c   1.000
_cell.angle_alpha   90.00
_cell.angle_beta   90.00
_cell.angle_gamma   90.00
#
_symmetry.space_group_name_H-M   'P 1'
#
loop_
_entity.id
_entity.type
_entity.pdbx_description
1 polymer ?
#
loop_
_entity_poly.entity_id
_entity_poly.type
_entity_poly.pdbx_seq_one_letter_code
_entity_poly.pdbx_strand_id
1 'polypeptide(L)'
;MSDIIESMEKEAMGLVKIVNKEYLSGKKIAYFVVLVGMGPYKVEHAGNGHNSNVVVRAIHKCYREDSSQQYDKGFQDGLIYMAGVANKVEAMSIVLDIFFYELKLEKEGNAAFSIERGRILNHINEKLREKNEEFSQSKGYEDWIARYKKYAKEKYGILLG
;
A
#
# COMPACT_ATOMS: atom_id res chain seq x y z
N MET A 1 14.54 -0.73 -20.35
CA MET A 1 13.85 -0.13 -19.17
C MET A 1 12.38 -0.52 -19.15
N SER A 2 11.67 -0.44 -20.29
CA SER A 2 10.34 -1.03 -20.52
C SER A 2 10.24 -2.49 -20.09
N ASP A 3 11.18 -3.33 -20.55
CA ASP A 3 11.07 -4.79 -20.43
C ASP A 3 11.29 -5.30 -18.99
N ILE A 4 12.07 -4.55 -18.20
CA ILE A 4 12.30 -4.86 -16.79
C ILE A 4 11.03 -4.61 -15.98
N ILE A 5 10.37 -3.46 -16.20
CA ILE A 5 9.12 -3.13 -15.52
C ILE A 5 8.03 -4.13 -15.91
N GLU A 6 7.94 -4.47 -17.20
CA GLU A 6 6.96 -5.45 -17.67
C GLU A 6 7.19 -6.85 -17.07
N SER A 7 8.45 -7.28 -16.97
CA SER A 7 8.82 -8.55 -16.32
C SER A 7 8.41 -8.57 -14.84
N MET A 8 8.75 -7.52 -14.08
CA MET A 8 8.37 -7.42 -12.67
C MET A 8 6.84 -7.38 -12.49
N GLU A 9 6.12 -6.73 -13.41
CA GLU A 9 4.66 -6.71 -13.36
C GLU A 9 4.04 -8.08 -13.62
N LYS A 10 4.60 -8.88 -14.54
CA LYS A 10 4.15 -10.27 -14.76
C LYS A 10 4.37 -11.13 -13.52
N GLU A 11 5.55 -11.03 -12.90
CA GLU A 11 5.85 -11.71 -11.64
C GLU A 11 4.88 -11.29 -10.53
N ALA A 12 4.71 -9.98 -10.33
CA ALA A 12 3.82 -9.43 -9.32
C ALA A 12 2.37 -9.87 -9.53
N MET A 13 1.88 -9.93 -10.77
CA MET A 13 0.54 -10.43 -11.08
C MET A 13 0.39 -11.92 -10.69
N GLY A 14 1.42 -12.74 -10.91
CA GLY A 14 1.43 -14.13 -10.45
C GLY A 14 1.27 -14.24 -8.94
N LEU A 15 2.06 -13.47 -8.18
CA LEU A 15 2.00 -13.42 -6.72
C LEU A 15 0.66 -12.90 -6.21
N VAL A 16 0.13 -11.83 -6.80
CA VAL A 16 -1.19 -11.26 -6.47
C VAL A 16 -2.30 -12.29 -6.69
N LYS A 17 -2.28 -13.06 -7.78
CA LYS A 17 -3.27 -14.13 -8.02
C LYS A 17 -3.19 -15.25 -6.97
N ILE A 18 -1.99 -15.62 -6.53
CA ILE A 18 -1.79 -16.61 -5.45
C ILE A 18 -2.37 -16.06 -4.15
N VAL A 19 -1.97 -14.84 -3.77
CA VAL A 19 -2.41 -14.14 -2.57
C VAL A 19 -3.92 -13.92 -2.55
N ASN A 20 -4.53 -13.63 -3.71
CA ASN A 20 -5.96 -13.43 -3.79
C ASN A 20 -6.73 -14.74 -3.54
N LYS A 21 -6.24 -15.87 -4.04
CA LYS A 21 -6.82 -17.19 -3.70
C LYS A 21 -6.73 -17.45 -2.20
N GLU A 22 -5.60 -17.13 -1.58
CA GLU A 22 -5.43 -17.23 -0.13
C GLU A 22 -6.41 -16.33 0.64
N TYR A 23 -6.55 -15.07 0.23
CA TYR A 23 -7.50 -14.12 0.81
C TYR A 23 -8.94 -14.63 0.72
N LEU A 24 -9.37 -15.12 -0.46
CA LEU A 24 -10.70 -15.68 -0.68
C LEU A 24 -10.95 -16.96 0.13
N SER A 25 -9.91 -17.72 0.50
CA SER A 25 -10.00 -18.84 1.43
C SER A 25 -10.07 -18.45 2.90
N GLY A 26 -10.11 -17.14 3.21
CA GLY A 26 -10.23 -16.61 4.57
C GLY A 26 -8.92 -16.17 5.22
N LYS A 27 -7.77 -16.23 4.52
CA LYS A 27 -6.50 -15.73 5.05
C LYS A 27 -6.43 -14.20 4.93
N LYS A 28 -7.00 -13.49 5.92
CA LYS A 28 -7.12 -12.03 5.93
C LYS A 28 -5.79 -11.27 5.83
N ILE A 29 -4.66 -11.87 6.20
CA ILE A 29 -3.33 -11.26 6.13
C ILE A 29 -2.65 -11.38 4.75
N ALA A 30 -3.26 -12.07 3.79
CA ALA A 30 -2.60 -12.42 2.53
C ALA A 30 -2.19 -11.16 1.73
N TYR A 31 -3.04 -10.13 1.68
CA TYR A 31 -2.66 -8.88 1.00
C TYR A 31 -1.60 -8.08 1.75
N PHE A 32 -1.57 -8.15 3.08
CA PHE A 32 -0.48 -7.53 3.85
C PHE A 32 0.88 -8.10 3.43
N VAL A 33 1.01 -9.43 3.31
CA VAL A 33 2.32 -10.06 3.01
C VAL A 33 2.85 -9.69 1.62
N VAL A 34 1.98 -9.51 0.63
CA VAL A 34 2.41 -9.09 -0.72
C VAL A 34 2.70 -7.60 -0.81
N LEU A 35 1.98 -6.76 -0.05
CA LEU A 35 2.23 -5.31 -0.03
C LEU A 35 3.56 -4.94 0.65
N VAL A 36 3.99 -5.73 1.64
CA VAL A 36 5.28 -5.52 2.31
C VAL A 36 6.42 -6.37 1.72
N GLY A 37 6.12 -7.27 0.78
CA GLY A 37 7.10 -8.16 0.17
C GLY A 37 7.71 -9.17 1.15
N MET A 38 6.90 -9.75 2.05
CA MET A 38 7.36 -10.69 3.05
C MET A 38 7.63 -12.08 2.44
N GLY A 39 8.82 -12.63 2.70
CA GLY A 39 9.17 -13.99 2.27
C GLY A 39 9.12 -14.16 0.75
N PRO A 40 8.38 -15.17 0.22
CA PRO A 40 8.35 -15.45 -1.22
C PRO A 40 7.55 -14.41 -2.03
N TYR A 41 6.93 -13.44 -1.36
CA TYR A 41 6.12 -12.41 -2.00
C TYR A 41 6.92 -11.14 -2.36
N LYS A 42 8.24 -11.18 -2.21
CA LYS A 42 9.12 -10.06 -2.52
C LYS A 42 9.27 -9.88 -4.03
N VAL A 43 8.64 -8.83 -4.56
CA VAL A 43 8.90 -8.32 -5.92
C VAL A 43 10.07 -7.34 -5.88
N GLU A 44 11.20 -7.65 -6.50
CA GLU A 44 12.38 -6.78 -6.54
C GLU A 44 13.12 -6.81 -7.88
N HIS A 45 13.96 -5.81 -8.12
CA HIS A 45 14.90 -5.83 -9.22
C HIS A 45 16.27 -5.33 -8.76
N ALA A 46 17.32 -6.09 -9.09
CA ALA A 46 18.72 -5.75 -8.82
C ALA A 46 19.02 -5.42 -7.33
N GLY A 47 18.35 -6.11 -6.40
CA GLY A 47 18.60 -5.93 -4.95
C GLY A 47 18.08 -4.62 -4.36
N ASN A 48 17.27 -3.84 -5.09
CA ASN A 48 16.72 -2.55 -4.63
C ASN A 48 15.59 -2.68 -3.59
N GLY A 49 15.36 -3.87 -3.07
CA GLY A 49 14.27 -4.15 -2.13
C GLY A 49 12.91 -4.25 -2.81
N HIS A 50 11.89 -4.44 -1.99
CA HIS A 50 10.53 -4.69 -2.44
C HIS A 50 9.92 -3.47 -3.15
N ASN A 51 9.33 -3.68 -4.33
CA ASN A 51 8.66 -2.63 -5.11
C ASN A 51 7.14 -2.70 -4.97
N SER A 52 6.62 -2.06 -3.92
CA SER A 52 5.17 -2.00 -3.65
C SER A 52 4.38 -1.32 -4.76
N ASN A 53 4.95 -0.34 -5.46
CA ASN A 53 4.29 0.33 -6.58
C ASN A 53 3.99 -0.63 -7.75
N VAL A 54 4.92 -1.57 -8.04
CA VAL A 54 4.70 -2.63 -9.03
C VAL A 54 3.58 -3.57 -8.56
N VAL A 55 3.56 -3.93 -7.28
CA VAL A 55 2.50 -4.77 -6.71
C VAL A 55 1.14 -4.10 -6.84
N VAL A 56 1.02 -2.81 -6.47
CA VAL A 56 -0.25 -2.05 -6.62
C VAL A 56 -0.71 -2.04 -8.08
N ARG A 57 0.20 -1.79 -9.04
CA ARG A 57 -0.15 -1.88 -10.47
C ARG A 57 -0.60 -3.28 -10.88
N ALA A 58 0.04 -4.33 -10.36
CA ALA A 58 -0.36 -5.70 -10.62
C ALA A 58 -1.76 -6.02 -10.07
N ILE A 59 -2.12 -5.53 -8.88
CA ILE A 59 -3.47 -5.63 -8.32
C ILE A 59 -4.50 -4.99 -9.25
N HIS A 60 -4.25 -3.76 -9.72
CA HIS A 60 -5.13 -3.10 -10.70
C HIS A 60 -5.25 -3.86 -12.02
N LYS A 61 -4.16 -4.47 -12.50
CA LYS A 61 -4.18 -5.32 -13.70
C LYS A 61 -5.01 -6.58 -13.49
N CYS A 62 -4.83 -7.28 -12.37
CA CYS A 62 -5.62 -8.47 -12.03
C CYS A 62 -7.12 -8.14 -11.86
N TYR A 63 -7.45 -7.00 -11.27
CA TYR A 63 -8.83 -6.52 -11.18
C TYR A 63 -9.44 -6.26 -12.56
N ARG A 64 -8.68 -5.67 -13.50
CA ARG A 64 -9.15 -5.49 -14.89
C ARG A 64 -9.38 -6.81 -15.62
N GLU A 65 -8.59 -7.84 -15.33
CA GLU A 65 -8.78 -9.18 -15.91
C GLU A 65 -10.04 -9.87 -15.37
N ASP A 66 -10.30 -9.75 -14.07
CA ASP A 66 -11.49 -10.31 -13.43
C ASP A 66 -11.87 -9.51 -12.18
N SER A 67 -12.83 -8.59 -12.34
CA SER A 67 -13.32 -7.73 -11.26
C SER A 67 -14.20 -8.46 -10.24
N SER A 68 -14.63 -9.68 -10.52
CA SER A 68 -15.45 -10.49 -9.59
C SER A 68 -14.63 -11.06 -8.43
N GLN A 69 -13.30 -11.04 -8.54
CA GLN A 69 -12.37 -11.71 -7.62
C GLN A 69 -12.01 -10.88 -6.38
N GLN A 70 -12.65 -9.73 -6.16
CA GLN A 70 -12.50 -8.91 -4.95
C GLN A 70 -11.06 -8.43 -4.66
N TYR A 71 -10.25 -8.20 -5.70
CA TYR A 71 -8.88 -7.68 -5.54
C TYR A 71 -8.84 -6.31 -4.86
N ASP A 72 -9.83 -5.46 -5.15
CA ASP A 72 -10.06 -4.15 -4.54
C ASP A 72 -10.28 -4.27 -3.02
N LYS A 73 -11.12 -5.20 -2.58
CA LYS A 73 -11.37 -5.45 -1.14
C LYS A 73 -10.14 -5.98 -0.45
N GLY A 74 -9.48 -6.96 -1.07
CA GLY A 74 -8.25 -7.54 -0.54
C GLY A 74 -7.16 -6.49 -0.36
N PHE A 75 -6.96 -5.61 -1.35
CA PHE A 75 -6.02 -4.50 -1.26
C PHE A 75 -6.35 -3.55 -0.11
N GLN A 76 -7.61 -3.10 0.01
CA GLN A 76 -8.02 -2.20 1.07
C GLN A 76 -7.87 -2.81 2.47
N ASP A 77 -8.28 -4.07 2.65
CA ASP A 77 -8.12 -4.80 3.90
C ASP A 77 -6.64 -5.00 4.25
N GLY A 78 -5.80 -5.30 3.26
CA GLY A 78 -4.35 -5.43 3.42
C GLY A 78 -3.70 -4.12 3.86
N LEU A 79 -4.08 -3.00 3.25
CA LEU A 79 -3.57 -1.67 3.60
C LEU A 79 -4.04 -1.24 5.01
N ILE A 80 -5.31 -1.50 5.36
CA ILE A 80 -5.84 -1.25 6.71
C ILE A 80 -5.09 -2.09 7.75
N TYR A 81 -4.88 -3.38 7.49
CA TYR A 81 -4.13 -4.26 8.38
C TYR A 81 -2.69 -3.75 8.56
N MET A 82 -2.05 -3.36 7.46
CA MET A 82 -0.69 -2.80 7.47
C MET A 82 -0.60 -1.53 8.33
N ALA A 83 -1.57 -0.62 8.22
CA ALA A 83 -1.67 0.55 9.09
C ALA A 83 -1.80 0.16 10.57
N GLY A 84 -2.65 -0.82 10.89
CA GLY A 84 -2.85 -1.28 12.27
C GLY A 84 -1.60 -1.85 12.95
N VAL A 85 -0.71 -2.48 12.18
CA VAL A 85 0.53 -3.11 12.71
C VAL A 85 1.79 -2.25 12.53
N ALA A 86 1.68 -1.06 11.92
CA ALA A 86 2.80 -0.15 11.70
C ALA A 86 3.23 0.51 13.03
N ASN A 87 4.13 -0.16 13.77
CA ASN A 87 4.64 0.30 15.07
C ASN A 87 5.97 1.04 14.98
N LYS A 88 6.45 1.39 13.78
CA LYS A 88 7.66 2.18 13.55
C LYS A 88 7.42 3.20 12.44
N VAL A 89 8.18 4.31 12.48
CA VAL A 89 8.10 5.37 11.47
C VAL A 89 8.37 4.83 10.06
N GLU A 90 9.31 3.90 9.90
CA GLU A 90 9.62 3.28 8.61
C GLU A 90 8.45 2.44 8.10
N ALA A 91 7.80 1.67 8.97
CA ALA A 91 6.63 0.88 8.59
C ALA A 91 5.44 1.78 8.21
N MET A 92 5.20 2.86 8.96
CA MET A 92 4.18 3.85 8.64
C MET A 92 4.49 4.60 7.34
N SER A 93 5.78 4.84 7.03
CA SER A 93 6.19 5.43 5.76
C SER A 93 5.75 4.57 4.57
N ILE A 94 5.94 3.25 4.65
CA ILE A 94 5.51 2.34 3.58
C ILE A 94 3.97 2.36 3.43
N VAL A 95 3.22 2.41 4.53
CA VAL A 95 1.76 2.54 4.49
C VAL A 95 1.35 3.82 3.75
N LEU A 96 1.95 4.96 4.12
CA LEU A 96 1.68 6.24 3.51
C LEU A 96 2.07 6.26 2.03
N ASP A 97 3.23 5.68 1.67
CA ASP A 97 3.69 5.62 0.29
C ASP A 97 2.75 4.81 -0.60
N ILE A 98 2.26 3.65 -0.12
CA ILE A 98 1.27 2.84 -0.84
C ILE A 98 -0.06 3.59 -0.95
N PHE A 99 -0.54 4.18 0.14
CA PHE A 99 -1.78 4.95 0.15
C PHE A 99 -1.72 6.12 -0.84
N PHE A 100 -0.65 6.93 -0.80
CA PHE A 100 -0.50 8.06 -1.70
C PHE A 100 -0.25 7.66 -3.15
N TYR A 101 0.41 6.52 -3.39
CA TYR A 101 0.55 5.98 -4.73
C TYR A 101 -0.80 5.56 -5.32
N GLU A 102 -1.67 4.94 -4.52
CA GLU A 102 -3.05 4.64 -4.94
C GLU A 102 -3.84 5.92 -5.26
N LEU A 103 -3.79 6.93 -4.38
CA LEU A 103 -4.45 8.21 -4.63
C LEU A 103 -3.94 8.91 -5.89
N LYS A 104 -2.65 8.75 -6.21
CA LYS A 104 -2.07 9.22 -7.47
C LYS A 104 -2.71 8.50 -8.65
N LEU A 105 -2.83 7.16 -8.61
CA LEU A 105 -3.46 6.38 -9.68
C LEU A 105 -4.92 6.78 -9.89
N GLU A 106 -5.70 6.99 -8.81
CA GLU A 106 -7.07 7.48 -8.91
C GLU A 106 -7.13 8.85 -9.58
N LYS A 107 -6.29 9.79 -9.13
CA LYS A 107 -6.25 11.17 -9.64
C LYS A 107 -5.84 11.25 -11.11
N GLU A 108 -4.95 10.37 -11.56
CA GLU A 108 -4.47 10.31 -12.94
C GLU A 108 -5.38 9.47 -13.86
N GLY A 109 -6.44 8.84 -13.33
CA GLY A 109 -7.34 7.98 -14.11
C GLY A 109 -6.74 6.63 -14.48
N ASN A 110 -5.67 6.21 -13.80
CA ASN A 110 -4.95 4.95 -14.06
C ASN A 110 -5.43 3.78 -13.16
N ALA A 111 -6.18 4.09 -12.11
CA ALA A 111 -6.75 3.11 -11.20
C ALA A 111 -7.92 2.34 -11.85
N ALA A 112 -7.99 1.03 -11.63
CA ALA A 112 -9.07 0.16 -12.09
C ALA A 112 -10.27 0.12 -11.13
N PHE A 113 -10.05 0.51 -9.87
CA PHE A 113 -11.05 0.64 -8.82
C PHE A 113 -10.74 1.90 -8.00
N SER A 114 -11.66 2.29 -7.13
CA SER A 114 -11.44 3.35 -6.15
C SER A 114 -11.45 2.78 -4.74
N ILE A 115 -10.64 3.37 -3.86
CA ILE A 115 -10.59 2.98 -2.45
C ILE A 115 -11.55 3.83 -1.59
N GLU A 116 -12.01 3.25 -0.49
CA GLU A 116 -12.72 3.95 0.58
C GLU A 116 -11.74 4.85 1.36
N ARG A 117 -11.30 5.95 0.72
CA ARG A 117 -10.28 6.87 1.22
C ARG A 117 -10.49 7.28 2.67
N GLY A 118 -11.72 7.62 3.06
CA GLY A 118 -12.05 8.04 4.42
C GLY A 118 -11.82 6.92 5.45
N ARG A 119 -12.21 5.69 5.12
CA ARG A 119 -12.02 4.52 6.00
C ARG A 119 -10.54 4.22 6.22
N ILE A 120 -9.74 4.21 5.16
CA ILE A 120 -8.29 3.94 5.25
C ILE A 120 -7.59 5.07 6.01
N LEU A 121 -7.89 6.32 5.67
CA LEU A 121 -7.32 7.49 6.34
C LEU A 121 -7.63 7.50 7.84
N ASN A 122 -8.85 7.10 8.24
CA ASN A 122 -9.20 7.01 9.66
C ASN A 122 -8.29 6.04 10.41
N HIS A 123 -8.03 4.84 9.86
CA HIS A 123 -7.12 3.87 10.48
C HIS A 123 -5.68 4.38 10.55
N ILE A 124 -5.20 5.05 9.48
CA ILE A 124 -3.87 5.67 9.48
C ILE A 124 -3.78 6.74 10.57
N ASN A 125 -4.76 7.63 10.66
CA ASN A 125 -4.77 8.71 11.65
C ASN A 125 -4.93 8.18 13.08
N GLU A 126 -5.75 7.15 13.29
CA GLU A 126 -5.85 6.45 14.58
C GLU A 126 -4.48 5.90 15.00
N LYS A 127 -3.76 5.23 14.08
CA LYS A 127 -2.44 4.70 14.40
C LYS A 127 -1.41 5.80 14.68
N LEU A 128 -1.43 6.88 13.90
CA LEU A 128 -0.54 8.03 14.13
C LEU A 128 -0.78 8.65 15.51
N ARG A 129 -2.04 8.76 15.97
CA ARG A 129 -2.36 9.25 17.32
C ARG A 129 -1.96 8.25 18.40
N GLU A 130 -2.28 6.97 18.23
CA GLU A 130 -1.92 5.89 19.16
C GLU A 130 -0.41 5.85 19.40
N LYS A 131 0.38 5.98 18.33
CA LYS A 131 1.84 5.86 18.36
C LYS A 131 2.58 7.19 18.41
N ASN A 132 1.89 8.30 18.65
CA ASN A 132 2.50 9.63 18.60
C ASN A 132 3.72 9.75 19.54
N GLU A 133 3.60 9.28 20.79
CA GLU A 133 4.70 9.32 21.75
C GLU A 133 5.91 8.50 21.27
N GLU A 134 5.69 7.24 20.86
CA GLU A 134 6.75 6.35 20.36
C GLU A 134 7.39 6.89 19.08
N PHE A 135 6.59 7.41 18.14
CA PHE A 135 7.08 7.95 16.89
C PHE A 135 7.87 9.25 17.09
N SER A 136 7.45 10.12 18.02
CA SER A 136 8.14 11.38 18.31
C SER A 136 9.58 11.20 18.81
N GLN A 137 9.89 10.04 19.37
CA GLN A 137 11.24 9.67 19.79
C GLN A 137 12.15 9.27 18.62
N SER A 138 11.58 8.99 17.44
CA SER A 138 12.35 8.62 16.25
C SER A 138 13.06 9.84 15.67
N LYS A 139 14.34 9.67 15.31
CA LYS A 139 15.16 10.74 14.75
C LYS A 139 14.51 11.32 13.48
N GLY A 140 14.26 12.63 13.49
CA GLY A 140 13.68 13.34 12.34
C GLY A 140 12.17 13.14 12.17
N TYR A 141 11.46 12.67 13.20
CA TYR A 141 10.01 12.48 13.17
C TYR A 141 9.25 13.76 12.77
N GLU A 142 9.58 14.91 13.37
CA GLU A 142 8.88 16.17 13.08
C GLU A 142 8.96 16.56 11.60
N ASP A 143 10.17 16.49 11.02
CA ASP A 143 10.35 16.74 9.59
C ASP A 143 9.61 15.70 8.73
N TRP A 144 9.64 14.44 9.16
CA TRP A 144 8.95 13.34 8.49
C TRP A 144 7.43 13.57 8.44
N ILE A 145 6.78 13.81 9.58
CA ILE A 145 5.33 13.99 9.63
C ILE A 145 4.91 15.28 8.94
N ALA A 146 5.70 16.36 9.06
CA ALA A 146 5.44 17.62 8.39
C ALA A 146 5.45 17.48 6.85
N ARG A 147 6.40 16.72 6.29
CA ARG A 147 6.44 16.43 4.85
C ARG A 147 5.19 15.71 4.37
N TYR A 148 4.78 14.64 5.06
CA TYR A 148 3.58 13.89 4.67
C TYR A 148 2.30 14.70 4.87
N LYS A 149 2.16 15.46 5.96
CA LYS A 149 1.03 16.39 6.18
C LYS A 149 0.91 17.42 5.06
N LYS A 150 2.03 18.05 4.69
CA LYS A 150 2.08 19.02 3.60
C LYS A 150 1.68 18.38 2.27
N TYR A 151 2.28 17.24 1.94
CA TYR A 151 1.99 16.51 0.70
C TYR A 151 0.52 16.08 0.61
N ALA A 152 -0.04 15.52 1.69
CA ALA A 152 -1.45 15.11 1.78
C ALA A 152 -2.41 16.28 1.53
N LYS A 153 -2.15 17.42 2.17
CA LYS A 153 -2.97 18.63 2.03
C LYS A 153 -2.88 19.22 0.63
N GLU A 154 -1.67 19.43 0.11
CA GLU A 154 -1.45 20.10 -1.18
C GLU A 154 -1.90 19.26 -2.37
N LYS A 155 -1.69 17.94 -2.35
CA LYS A 155 -1.99 17.08 -3.50
C LYS A 155 -3.41 16.53 -3.49
N TYR A 156 -3.98 16.31 -2.31
CA TYR A 156 -5.22 15.56 -2.14
C TYR A 156 -6.25 16.23 -1.21
N GLY A 157 -5.93 17.38 -0.60
CA GLY A 157 -6.84 18.05 0.34
C GLY A 157 -7.08 17.27 1.64
N ILE A 158 -6.17 16.38 2.00
CA ILE A 158 -6.31 15.46 3.14
C ILE A 158 -5.62 16.03 4.39
N LEU A 159 -6.27 15.86 5.54
CA LEU A 159 -5.65 16.09 6.85
C LEU A 159 -5.10 14.77 7.40
N LEU A 160 -3.79 14.75 7.66
CA LEU A 160 -3.06 13.62 8.20
C LEU A 160 -2.63 13.94 9.64
N GLY A 161 -2.80 12.99 10.58
CA GLY A 161 -2.54 13.17 12.02
C GLY A 161 -3.80 13.44 12.82
#